data_AF-A0A0F6YKU6-F1
#
_entry.id   AF-A0A0F6YKU6-F1
#
_cell.length_a   1.000
_cell.length_b   1.000
_cell.length_c   1.000
_cell.angle_alpha   90.00
_cell.angle_beta   90.00
_cell.angle_gamma   90.00
#
_symmetry.space_group_name_H-M   'P 1'
#
loop_
_entity.id
_entity.type
_entity.pdbx_description
1 polymer ?
#
loop_
_entity_poly.entity_id
_entity_poly.type
_entity_poly.pdbx_seq_one_letter_code
_entity_poly.pdbx_strand_id
1 'polypeptide(L)'
;MRGPESIASLDHERARFEEDVVRGLSTRPRSLPCKYLYDERGSRLFDRITTLDEYYLTRAETALLHAHAREIATRLGRAIDLVELGSGSSVKTRILLDALIAPARYVPIDISAKYLAESARKLSASYPSLRVEPRVADYARPMARFAMPRIATRRVVFFPGSSIGNFEPDEAIVFLDRARTIAGSGGVVIVGVDLPKDASVIEPAYDDAQGVTAAFNQNLLVRINRELGGDFDLDAFVHRAPWDASRRRVEMQLVSTRAQTVRIAGRRFAFEQDEVIVTEHCYKHGIEDFRAMARAAGLGGGPVWTDPEARVSLHWLDA
;
A
#
# COMPACT_ATOMS: atom_id res chain seq x y z
N MET A 1 18.31 16.32 -17.08
CA MET A 1 17.26 16.90 -17.93
C MET A 1 15.98 16.13 -17.69
N ARG A 2 14.94 16.77 -17.15
CA ARG A 2 13.60 16.17 -17.03
C ARG A 2 12.98 16.19 -18.42
N GLY A 3 12.66 15.02 -18.99
CA GLY A 3 12.07 14.92 -20.33
C GLY A 3 10.65 15.51 -20.38
N PRO A 4 10.15 15.92 -21.57
CA PRO A 4 8.82 16.51 -21.74
C PRO A 4 7.67 15.61 -21.25
N GLU A 5 7.85 14.28 -21.24
CA GLU A 5 6.90 13.32 -20.64
C GLU A 5 6.75 13.49 -19.11
N SER A 6 7.78 13.99 -18.41
CA SER A 6 7.75 14.13 -16.96
C SER A 6 6.95 15.33 -16.44
N ILE A 7 6.81 16.40 -17.24
CA ILE A 7 6.01 17.58 -16.85
C ILE A 7 4.53 17.28 -17.09
N ALA A 8 4.18 16.74 -18.26
CA ALA A 8 2.81 16.34 -18.58
C ALA A 8 2.26 15.26 -17.61
N SER A 9 3.11 14.33 -17.16
CA SER A 9 2.72 13.33 -16.16
C SER A 9 2.42 13.94 -14.79
N LEU A 10 3.18 14.95 -14.36
CA LEU A 10 2.99 15.62 -13.06
C LEU A 10 1.73 16.49 -13.06
N ASP A 11 1.45 17.21 -14.14
CA ASP A 11 0.23 18.01 -14.28
C ASP A 11 -1.02 17.13 -14.28
N HIS A 12 -0.95 15.95 -14.91
CA HIS A 12 -2.06 14.99 -14.90
C HIS A 12 -2.25 14.31 -13.53
N GLU A 13 -1.17 14.07 -12.78
CA GLU A 13 -1.27 13.60 -11.38
C GLU A 13 -1.92 14.65 -10.48
N ARG A 14 -1.49 15.91 -10.57
CA ARG A 14 -2.07 17.01 -9.79
C ARG A 14 -3.55 17.23 -10.12
N ALA A 15 -3.92 17.24 -11.41
CA ALA A 15 -5.32 17.39 -11.81
C ALA A 15 -6.20 16.27 -11.25
N ARG A 16 -5.72 15.02 -11.27
CA ARG A 16 -6.44 13.89 -10.67
C ARG A 16 -6.53 13.97 -9.15
N PHE A 17 -5.47 14.43 -8.50
CA PHE A 17 -5.49 14.68 -7.06
C PHE A 17 -6.55 15.73 -6.70
N GLU A 18 -6.63 16.83 -7.46
CA GLU A 18 -7.68 17.83 -7.32
C GLU A 18 -9.07 17.24 -7.50
N GLU A 19 -9.30 16.49 -8.58
CA GLU A 19 -10.58 15.85 -8.86
C GLU A 19 -11.02 14.88 -7.76
N ASP A 20 -10.10 14.03 -7.28
CA ASP A 20 -10.38 13.06 -6.21
C ASP A 20 -10.67 13.77 -4.87
N VAL A 21 -9.92 14.82 -4.53
CA VAL A 21 -10.15 15.62 -3.31
C VAL A 21 -11.48 16.34 -3.38
N VAL A 22 -11.77 17.02 -4.49
CA VAL A 22 -13.03 17.74 -4.67
C VAL A 22 -14.20 16.78 -4.60
N ARG A 23 -14.12 15.62 -5.27
CA ARG A 23 -15.17 14.60 -5.24
C ARG A 23 -15.38 14.07 -3.82
N GLY A 24 -14.29 13.67 -3.17
CA GLY A 24 -14.30 13.08 -1.83
C GLY A 24 -14.82 14.01 -0.73
N LEU A 25 -14.56 15.31 -0.88
CA LEU A 25 -15.09 16.35 0.01
C LEU A 25 -16.48 16.86 -0.42
N SER A 26 -16.99 16.49 -1.59
CA SER A 26 -18.36 16.86 -1.99
C SER A 26 -19.40 15.81 -1.57
N THR A 27 -18.98 14.61 -1.17
CA THR A 27 -19.89 13.54 -0.74
C THR A 27 -20.16 13.56 0.77
N ARG A 28 -21.20 12.82 1.17
CA ARG A 28 -21.53 12.52 2.57
C ARG A 28 -21.75 10.99 2.68
N PRO A 29 -20.98 10.27 3.51
CA PRO A 29 -19.82 10.74 4.28
C PRO A 29 -18.67 11.25 3.38
N ARG A 30 -17.79 12.09 3.95
CA ARG A 30 -16.59 12.57 3.26
C ARG A 30 -15.52 11.49 3.31
N SER A 31 -14.84 11.26 2.20
CA SER A 31 -13.74 10.30 2.13
C SER A 31 -12.67 10.75 1.15
N LEU A 32 -11.40 10.57 1.51
CA LEU A 32 -10.26 10.87 0.65
C LEU A 32 -9.45 9.59 0.39
N PRO A 33 -9.00 9.34 -0.85
CA PRO A 33 -8.24 8.13 -1.16
C PRO A 33 -6.90 8.05 -0.43
N CYS A 34 -6.64 6.94 0.28
CA CYS A 34 -5.44 6.72 1.08
C CYS A 34 -4.13 6.81 0.29
N LYS A 35 -4.14 6.52 -1.02
CA LYS A 35 -2.95 6.65 -1.88
C LYS A 35 -2.30 8.04 -1.82
N TYR A 36 -3.08 9.09 -1.50
CA TYR A 36 -2.56 10.44 -1.39
C TYR A 36 -1.80 10.72 -0.09
N LEU A 37 -1.90 9.82 0.91
CA LEU A 37 -1.06 9.83 2.11
C LEU A 37 0.42 9.64 1.76
N TYR A 38 0.74 8.94 0.67
CA TYR A 38 2.09 8.49 0.31
C TYR A 38 2.83 9.46 -0.62
N ASP A 39 2.80 10.77 -0.34
CA ASP A 39 3.79 11.68 -0.91
C ASP A 39 5.18 11.43 -0.25
N GLU A 40 6.23 12.14 -0.67
CA GLU A 40 7.58 11.92 -0.11
C GLU A 40 7.62 12.01 1.42
N ARG A 41 6.90 12.97 2.01
CA ARG A 41 6.83 13.13 3.47
C ARG A 41 6.05 11.99 4.12
N GLY A 42 4.92 11.63 3.52
CA GLY A 42 4.08 10.53 3.98
C GLY A 42 4.77 9.19 3.93
N SER A 43 5.53 8.88 2.88
CA SER A 43 6.35 7.66 2.80
C SER A 43 7.37 7.59 3.95
N ARG A 44 8.01 8.71 4.29
CA ARG A 44 8.95 8.77 5.44
C ARG A 44 8.24 8.64 6.79
N LEU A 45 7.02 9.15 6.92
CA LEU A 45 6.20 8.96 8.12
C LEU A 45 5.77 7.50 8.25
N PHE A 46 5.38 6.85 7.14
CA PHE A 46 5.06 5.43 7.12
C PHE A 46 6.28 4.58 7.47
N ASP A 47 7.48 4.88 6.95
CA ASP A 47 8.71 4.20 7.39
C ASP A 47 8.89 4.28 8.91
N ARG A 48 8.60 5.43 9.53
CA ARG A 48 8.64 5.57 11.00
C ARG A 48 7.55 4.73 11.68
N ILE A 49 6.32 4.71 11.16
CA ILE A 49 5.23 3.85 11.66
C ILE A 49 5.70 2.40 11.72
N THR A 50 6.40 1.92 10.70
CA THR A 50 6.85 0.51 10.63
C THR A 50 7.83 0.11 11.74
N THR A 51 8.41 1.08 12.45
CA THR A 51 9.35 0.89 13.55
C THR A 51 8.75 1.07 14.94
N LEU A 52 7.48 1.48 15.04
CA LEU A 52 6.77 1.65 16.30
C LEU A 52 6.52 0.30 16.98
N ASP A 53 6.48 0.29 18.30
CA ASP A 53 6.24 -0.91 19.09
C ASP A 53 4.81 -1.43 18.87
N GLU A 54 3.85 -0.50 18.84
CA GLU A 54 2.44 -0.75 18.62
C GLU A 54 2.16 -1.33 17.21
N TYR A 55 2.93 -0.92 16.19
CA TYR A 55 2.76 -1.38 14.80
C TYR A 55 3.41 -2.74 14.53
N TYR A 56 2.81 -3.81 15.07
CA TYR A 56 3.34 -5.18 14.98
C TYR A 56 3.50 -5.70 13.53
N LEU A 57 2.67 -5.24 12.60
CA LEU A 57 2.47 -5.84 11.27
C LEU A 57 3.79 -6.02 10.51
N THR A 58 4.62 -4.97 10.46
CA THR A 58 5.89 -5.04 9.73
C THR A 58 6.85 -6.04 10.37
N ARG A 59 6.96 -6.06 11.69
CA ARG A 59 7.87 -6.99 12.40
C ARG A 59 7.41 -8.44 12.24
N ALA A 60 6.11 -8.70 12.40
CA ALA A 60 5.54 -10.03 12.27
C ALA A 60 5.72 -10.59 10.85
N GLU A 61 5.43 -9.79 9.83
CA GLU A 61 5.59 -10.22 8.43
C GLU A 61 7.07 -10.38 8.05
N THR A 62 7.96 -9.53 8.55
CA THR A 62 9.42 -9.64 8.36
C THR A 62 9.95 -10.94 8.95
N ALA A 63 9.54 -11.29 10.18
CA ALA A 63 9.92 -12.54 10.83
C ALA A 63 9.40 -13.75 10.04
N LEU A 64 8.15 -13.68 9.55
CA LEU A 64 7.55 -14.71 8.71
C LEU A 64 8.31 -14.92 7.39
N LEU A 65 8.69 -13.83 6.72
CA LEU A 65 9.53 -13.88 5.52
C LEU A 65 10.89 -14.51 5.81
N HIS A 66 11.56 -14.14 6.90
CA HIS A 66 12.83 -14.79 7.26
C HIS A 66 12.69 -16.29 7.47
N ALA A 67 11.60 -16.73 8.10
CA ALA A 67 11.34 -18.15 8.34
C ALA A 67 11.11 -18.95 7.04
N HIS A 68 10.46 -18.35 6.03
CA HIS A 68 10.02 -19.08 4.84
C HIS A 68 10.67 -18.66 3.51
N ALA A 69 11.52 -17.62 3.47
CA ALA A 69 12.08 -17.10 2.22
C ALA A 69 12.84 -18.15 1.40
N ARG A 70 13.57 -19.06 2.04
CA ARG A 70 14.28 -20.16 1.35
C ARG A 70 13.31 -21.18 0.74
N GLU A 71 12.23 -21.50 1.45
CA GLU A 71 11.19 -22.38 0.94
C GLU A 71 10.50 -21.74 -0.27
N ILE A 72 10.11 -20.47 -0.14
CA ILE A 72 9.50 -19.67 -1.20
C ILE A 72 10.42 -19.63 -2.42
N ALA A 73 11.70 -19.28 -2.24
CA ALA A 73 12.67 -19.22 -3.33
C ALA A 73 12.88 -20.57 -4.03
N THR A 74 12.90 -21.67 -3.27
CA THR A 74 13.03 -23.03 -3.83
C THR A 74 11.81 -23.37 -4.69
N ARG A 75 10.59 -23.06 -4.22
CA ARG A 75 9.34 -23.26 -4.98
C ARG A 75 9.25 -22.37 -6.22
N LEU A 76 9.76 -21.14 -6.13
CA LEU A 76 9.80 -20.19 -7.24
C LEU A 76 10.77 -20.66 -8.33
N GLY A 77 11.89 -21.26 -7.95
CA GLY A 77 12.92 -21.71 -8.88
C GLY A 77 13.83 -20.56 -9.33
N ARG A 78 14.54 -20.79 -10.44
CA ARG A 78 15.59 -19.88 -10.93
C ARG A 78 15.07 -18.87 -11.95
N ALA A 79 15.79 -17.76 -12.10
CA ALA A 79 15.60 -16.78 -13.16
C ALA A 79 14.15 -16.27 -13.24
N ILE A 80 13.60 -15.86 -12.10
CA ILE A 80 12.25 -15.31 -12.00
C ILE A 80 12.26 -13.78 -12.19
N ASP A 81 11.14 -13.24 -12.69
CA ASP A 81 10.82 -11.81 -12.60
C ASP A 81 10.09 -11.56 -11.28
N LEU A 82 10.63 -10.73 -10.39
CA LEU A 82 9.95 -10.28 -9.17
C LEU A 82 9.34 -8.90 -9.40
N VAL A 83 8.02 -8.80 -9.40
CA VAL A 83 7.27 -7.55 -9.50
C VAL A 83 6.71 -7.23 -8.13
N GLU A 84 7.07 -6.09 -7.55
CA GLU A 84 6.53 -5.66 -6.26
C GLU A 84 5.57 -4.48 -6.45
N LEU A 85 4.35 -4.63 -5.97
CA LEU A 85 3.33 -3.58 -5.97
C LEU A 85 3.41 -2.82 -4.63
N GLY A 86 3.55 -1.50 -4.65
CA GLY A 86 3.71 -0.71 -3.41
C GLY A 86 5.05 -0.96 -2.74
N SER A 87 6.15 -0.81 -3.49
CA SER A 87 7.47 -1.27 -3.07
C SER A 87 8.10 -0.55 -1.87
N GLY A 88 7.64 0.65 -1.53
CA GLY A 88 8.11 1.38 -0.34
C GLY A 88 9.64 1.43 -0.20
N SER A 89 10.14 1.19 1.01
CA SER A 89 11.58 1.08 1.32
C SER A 89 12.20 -0.26 0.90
N SER A 90 11.39 -1.20 0.41
CA SER A 90 11.78 -2.53 -0.07
C SER A 90 12.54 -3.38 0.96
N VAL A 91 12.39 -3.11 2.25
CA VAL A 91 13.07 -3.83 3.35
C VAL A 91 12.71 -5.32 3.31
N LYS A 92 11.41 -5.63 3.22
CA LYS A 92 10.90 -7.01 3.14
C LYS A 92 11.33 -7.72 1.87
N THR A 93 11.43 -6.98 0.78
CA THR A 93 11.83 -7.52 -0.51
C THR A 93 13.28 -7.95 -0.54
N ARG A 94 14.17 -7.27 0.19
CA ARG A 94 15.57 -7.71 0.34
C ARG A 94 15.66 -9.12 0.91
N ILE A 95 14.82 -9.46 1.89
CA ILE A 95 14.76 -10.81 2.48
C ILE A 95 14.46 -11.86 1.42
N LEU A 96 13.50 -11.57 0.54
CA LEU A 96 13.15 -12.47 -0.55
C LEU A 96 14.25 -12.50 -1.62
N LEU A 97 14.78 -11.35 -2.03
CA LEU A 97 15.87 -11.23 -3.01
C LEU A 97 17.12 -12.02 -2.58
N ASP A 98 17.47 -11.96 -1.30
CA ASP A 98 18.63 -12.69 -0.73
C ASP A 98 18.43 -14.21 -0.77
N ALA A 99 17.18 -14.69 -0.72
CA ALA A 99 16.86 -16.11 -0.84
C ALA A 99 16.69 -16.57 -2.29
N LEU A 100 16.30 -15.67 -3.21
CA LEU A 100 16.00 -16.00 -4.60
C LEU A 100 17.21 -16.53 -5.35
N ILE A 101 16.96 -17.54 -6.20
CA ILE A 101 18.02 -18.24 -6.89
C ILE A 101 18.27 -17.58 -8.25
N ALA A 102 19.26 -16.67 -8.30
CA ALA A 102 19.61 -15.92 -9.52
C ALA A 102 18.38 -15.29 -10.22
N PRO A 103 17.64 -14.39 -9.53
CA PRO A 103 16.49 -13.71 -10.14
C PRO A 103 16.91 -12.94 -11.39
N ALA A 104 16.06 -12.97 -12.42
CA ALA A 104 16.36 -12.33 -13.71
C ALA A 104 16.21 -10.81 -13.62
N ARG A 105 15.19 -10.35 -12.89
CA ARG A 105 14.87 -8.93 -12.73
C ARG A 105 13.98 -8.70 -11.51
N TYR A 106 14.12 -7.52 -10.93
CA TYR A 106 13.23 -6.95 -9.94
C TYR A 106 12.58 -5.66 -10.47
N VAL A 107 11.27 -5.53 -10.30
CA VAL A 107 10.44 -4.44 -10.83
C VAL A 107 9.63 -3.83 -9.69
N PRO A 108 10.20 -2.86 -8.96
CA PRO A 108 9.46 -2.13 -7.93
C PRO A 108 8.48 -1.15 -8.57
N ILE A 109 7.22 -1.20 -8.13
CA ILE A 109 6.16 -0.28 -8.56
C ILE A 109 5.70 0.52 -7.36
N ASP A 110 5.65 1.84 -7.52
CA ASP A 110 5.16 2.74 -6.48
C ASP A 110 4.58 4.02 -7.10
N ILE A 111 3.69 4.70 -6.38
CA ILE A 111 3.12 5.99 -6.80
C ILE A 111 4.09 7.14 -6.51
N SER A 112 4.95 7.01 -5.49
CA SER A 112 5.89 8.06 -5.08
C SER A 112 7.16 8.05 -5.92
N ALA A 113 7.17 8.79 -7.03
CA ALA A 113 8.26 8.78 -8.01
C ALA A 113 9.66 9.08 -7.43
N LYS A 114 9.77 10.10 -6.58
CA LYS A 114 11.06 10.47 -5.96
C LYS A 114 11.55 9.42 -4.98
N TYR A 115 10.65 8.92 -4.15
CA TYR A 115 10.96 7.92 -3.13
C TYR A 115 11.35 6.59 -3.78
N LEU A 116 10.61 6.15 -4.80
CA LEU A 116 10.94 4.99 -5.63
C LEU A 116 12.33 5.11 -6.27
N ALA A 117 12.66 6.27 -6.84
CA ALA A 117 13.98 6.50 -7.44
C ALA A 117 15.12 6.48 -6.39
N GLU A 118 14.86 6.87 -5.15
CA GLU A 118 15.82 6.74 -4.05
C GLU A 118 16.01 5.28 -3.64
N SER A 119 14.91 4.56 -3.37
CA SER A 119 14.93 3.14 -2.98
C SER A 119 15.57 2.26 -4.05
N ALA A 120 15.21 2.44 -5.33
CA ALA A 120 15.77 1.68 -6.45
C ALA A 120 17.28 1.88 -6.59
N ARG A 121 17.80 3.12 -6.45
CA ARG A 121 19.25 3.38 -6.50
C ARG A 121 19.99 2.64 -5.38
N LYS A 122 19.48 2.71 -4.14
CA LYS A 122 20.07 1.99 -3.00
C LYS A 122 20.06 0.48 -3.21
N LEU A 123 18.99 -0.04 -3.81
CA LEU A 123 18.84 -1.47 -4.09
C LEU A 123 19.78 -1.92 -5.22
N SER A 124 19.86 -1.20 -6.33
CA SER A 124 20.83 -1.48 -7.40
C SER A 124 22.28 -1.47 -6.91
N ALA A 125 22.64 -0.56 -6.00
CA ALA A 125 23.96 -0.54 -5.39
C ALA A 125 24.22 -1.76 -4.49
N SER A 126 23.17 -2.30 -3.85
CA SER A 126 23.26 -3.50 -2.99
C SER A 126 23.29 -4.80 -3.80
N TYR A 127 22.70 -4.81 -5.01
CA TYR A 127 22.62 -5.98 -5.89
C TYR A 127 23.13 -5.65 -7.32
N PRO A 128 24.45 -5.50 -7.53
CA PRO A 128 24.98 -5.04 -8.83
C PRO A 128 24.66 -5.95 -10.02
N SER A 129 24.42 -7.24 -9.78
CA SER A 129 24.05 -8.22 -10.81
C SER A 129 22.54 -8.30 -11.08
N LEU A 130 21.71 -7.67 -10.24
CA LEU A 130 20.26 -7.69 -10.37
C LEU A 130 19.81 -6.55 -11.30
N ARG A 131 19.04 -6.90 -12.33
CA ARG A 131 18.35 -5.90 -13.15
C ARG A 131 17.20 -5.30 -12.34
N VAL A 132 17.31 -4.03 -11.96
CA VAL A 132 16.26 -3.28 -11.24
C VAL A 132 15.59 -2.30 -12.19
N GLU A 133 14.28 -2.46 -12.41
CA GLU A 133 13.49 -1.62 -13.33
C GLU A 133 12.33 -0.93 -12.61
N PRO A 134 12.56 0.21 -11.94
CA PRO A 134 11.49 0.90 -11.23
C PRO A 134 10.42 1.43 -12.18
N ARG A 135 9.14 1.34 -11.78
CA ARG A 135 8.01 1.86 -12.53
C ARG A 135 7.11 2.71 -11.65
N VAL A 136 6.94 3.98 -12.00
CA VAL A 136 5.99 4.86 -11.30
C VAL A 136 4.58 4.57 -11.80
N ALA A 137 3.71 4.08 -10.92
CA ALA A 137 2.31 3.81 -11.28
C ALA A 137 1.39 3.69 -10.07
N ASP A 138 0.12 4.05 -10.30
CA ASP A 138 -0.99 3.71 -9.42
C ASP A 138 -1.44 2.27 -9.72
N TYR A 139 -0.96 1.31 -8.94
CA TYR A 139 -1.30 -0.11 -9.10
C TYR A 139 -2.77 -0.43 -8.79
N ALA A 140 -3.52 0.50 -8.17
CA ALA A 140 -4.96 0.35 -7.97
C ALA A 140 -5.76 0.61 -9.26
N ARG A 141 -5.12 1.00 -10.35
CA ARG A 141 -5.76 1.27 -11.64
C ARG A 141 -5.27 0.31 -12.73
N PRO A 142 -6.06 0.13 -13.82
CA PRO A 142 -5.60 -0.62 -14.97
C PRO A 142 -4.28 -0.06 -15.51
N MET A 143 -3.22 -0.86 -15.44
CA MET A 143 -1.93 -0.52 -16.02
C MET A 143 -1.95 -0.94 -17.49
N ALA A 144 -2.30 0.00 -18.38
CA ALA A 144 -2.61 -0.25 -19.80
C ALA A 144 -1.52 -0.97 -20.62
N ARG A 145 -0.33 -1.21 -20.06
CA ARG A 145 0.70 -2.09 -20.62
C ARG A 145 1.74 -2.40 -19.57
N PHE A 146 1.49 -3.39 -18.71
CA PHE A 146 2.59 -4.09 -18.03
C PHE A 146 3.30 -5.06 -19.00
N ALA A 147 3.63 -4.55 -20.20
CA ALA A 147 4.39 -5.30 -21.18
C ALA A 147 5.83 -5.40 -20.67
N MET A 148 6.23 -6.62 -20.37
CA MET A 148 7.58 -6.94 -19.96
C MET A 148 8.05 -8.10 -20.82
N PRO A 149 9.19 -7.96 -21.53
CA PRO A 149 9.76 -9.06 -22.28
C PRO A 149 9.93 -10.28 -21.37
N ARG A 150 9.54 -11.46 -21.86
CA ARG A 150 9.65 -12.71 -21.11
C ARG A 150 11.10 -13.19 -21.16
N ILE A 151 11.89 -12.68 -20.21
CA ILE A 151 13.29 -13.07 -19.99
C ILE A 151 13.46 -14.04 -18.81
N ALA A 152 12.35 -14.32 -18.12
CA ALA A 152 12.28 -15.13 -16.91
C ALA A 152 11.48 -16.42 -17.15
N THR A 153 11.76 -17.44 -16.33
CA THR A 153 11.02 -18.70 -16.33
C THR A 153 9.56 -18.49 -15.90
N ARG A 154 9.36 -17.62 -14.90
CA ARG A 154 8.07 -17.21 -14.39
C ARG A 154 8.11 -15.80 -13.83
N ARG A 155 6.93 -15.22 -13.64
CA ARG A 155 6.77 -13.92 -13.00
C ARG A 155 6.05 -14.08 -11.67
N VAL A 156 6.54 -13.36 -10.69
CA VAL A 156 6.06 -13.37 -9.31
C VAL A 156 5.60 -11.96 -9.01
N VAL A 157 4.33 -11.80 -8.65
CA VAL A 157 3.83 -10.56 -8.06
C VAL A 157 3.93 -10.70 -6.56
N PHE A 158 4.63 -9.78 -5.92
CA PHE A 158 4.79 -9.71 -4.47
C PHE A 158 4.07 -8.48 -3.95
N PHE A 159 3.15 -8.68 -3.01
CA PHE A 159 2.36 -7.61 -2.41
C PHE A 159 2.30 -7.78 -0.88
N PRO A 160 3.39 -7.42 -0.17
CA PRO A 160 3.48 -7.56 1.27
C PRO A 160 2.81 -6.40 2.01
N GLY A 161 2.73 -6.49 3.33
CA GLY A 161 2.37 -5.38 4.22
C GLY A 161 0.89 -5.19 4.44
N SER A 162 0.07 -6.15 4.03
CA SER A 162 -1.39 -6.07 4.12
C SER A 162 -1.99 -4.81 3.50
N SER A 163 -1.31 -4.18 2.53
CA SER A 163 -1.87 -3.08 1.73
C SER A 163 -3.07 -3.53 0.91
N ILE A 164 -3.31 -4.84 0.76
CA ILE A 164 -4.55 -5.40 0.23
C ILE A 164 -5.76 -5.06 1.11
N GLY A 165 -5.56 -4.85 2.40
CA GLY A 165 -6.60 -4.40 3.33
C GLY A 165 -7.04 -2.95 3.11
N ASN A 166 -6.34 -2.19 2.25
CA ASN A 166 -6.71 -0.81 1.94
C ASN A 166 -7.84 -0.70 0.91
N PHE A 167 -8.20 -1.82 0.28
CA PHE A 167 -9.28 -1.91 -0.69
C PHE A 167 -10.57 -2.33 -0.01
N GLU A 168 -11.70 -1.84 -0.51
CA GLU A 168 -12.98 -2.50 -0.21
C GLU A 168 -12.95 -3.95 -0.74
N PRO A 169 -13.70 -4.90 -0.14
CA PRO A 169 -13.61 -6.31 -0.52
C PRO A 169 -13.77 -6.60 -2.02
N ASP A 170 -14.72 -5.94 -2.68
CA ASP A 170 -14.92 -6.08 -4.12
C ASP A 170 -13.76 -5.49 -4.94
N GLU A 171 -13.19 -4.37 -4.47
CA GLU A 171 -12.01 -3.75 -5.09
C GLU A 171 -10.76 -4.62 -4.91
N ALA A 172 -10.64 -5.32 -3.77
CA ALA A 172 -9.55 -6.26 -3.51
C ALA A 172 -9.58 -7.44 -4.50
N ILE A 173 -10.77 -7.97 -4.82
CA ILE A 173 -10.93 -9.02 -5.86
C ILE A 173 -10.47 -8.49 -7.22
N VAL A 174 -10.90 -7.28 -7.60
CA VAL A 174 -10.49 -6.66 -8.87
C VAL A 174 -8.97 -6.42 -8.89
N PHE A 175 -8.37 -6.01 -7.78
CA PHE A 175 -6.92 -5.88 -7.67
C PHE A 175 -6.20 -7.23 -7.80
N LEU A 176 -6.70 -8.28 -7.15
CA LEU A 176 -6.13 -9.62 -7.24
C LEU A 176 -6.18 -10.18 -8.67
N ASP A 177 -7.25 -9.90 -9.43
CA ASP A 177 -7.34 -10.29 -10.84
C ASP A 177 -6.32 -9.54 -11.71
N ARG A 178 -6.05 -8.26 -11.39
CA ARG A 178 -4.96 -7.51 -12.04
C ARG A 178 -3.60 -8.10 -11.68
N ALA A 179 -3.36 -8.46 -10.42
CA ALA A 179 -2.13 -9.11 -9.98
C ALA A 179 -1.93 -10.45 -10.71
N ARG A 180 -2.99 -11.25 -10.84
CA ARG A 180 -3.02 -12.48 -11.66
C ARG A 180 -2.65 -12.20 -13.12
N THR A 181 -3.23 -11.16 -13.72
CA THR A 181 -2.92 -10.74 -15.09
C THR A 181 -1.46 -10.29 -15.25
N ILE A 182 -0.91 -9.58 -14.26
CA ILE A 182 0.50 -9.19 -14.25
C ILE A 182 1.37 -10.44 -14.19
N ALA A 183 1.11 -11.36 -13.25
CA ALA A 183 1.85 -12.62 -13.09
C ALA A 183 1.79 -13.48 -14.35
N GLY A 184 0.64 -13.54 -15.02
CA GLY A 184 0.40 -14.31 -16.22
C GLY A 184 0.42 -15.82 -15.97
N SER A 185 0.17 -16.60 -17.02
CA SER A 185 0.07 -18.06 -16.93
C SER A 185 1.35 -18.72 -16.38
N GLY A 186 1.18 -19.50 -15.31
CA GLY A 186 2.27 -20.17 -14.58
C GLY A 186 3.05 -19.25 -13.63
N GLY A 187 2.60 -18.00 -13.52
CA GLY A 187 3.05 -17.03 -12.54
C GLY A 187 2.49 -17.30 -11.15
N VAL A 188 2.96 -16.50 -10.20
CA VAL A 188 2.59 -16.62 -8.78
C VAL A 188 2.27 -15.23 -8.24
N VAL A 189 1.26 -15.12 -7.40
CA VAL A 189 0.99 -13.93 -6.58
C VAL A 189 1.23 -14.30 -5.12
N ILE A 190 2.12 -13.56 -4.46
CA ILE A 190 2.42 -13.70 -3.03
C ILE A 190 1.87 -12.46 -2.32
N VAL A 191 0.91 -12.65 -1.42
CA VAL A 191 0.23 -11.55 -0.72
C VAL A 191 0.38 -11.68 0.78
N GLY A 192 0.81 -10.61 1.43
CA GLY A 192 0.79 -10.49 2.88
C GLY A 192 -0.56 -9.97 3.37
N VAL A 193 -1.12 -10.59 4.39
CA VAL A 193 -2.46 -10.29 4.92
C VAL A 193 -2.39 -10.18 6.43
N ASP A 194 -2.97 -9.11 6.98
CA ASP A 194 -3.14 -8.93 8.41
C ASP A 194 -4.42 -9.64 8.88
N LEU A 195 -4.27 -10.59 9.81
CA LEU A 195 -5.35 -11.45 10.27
C LEU A 195 -6.21 -10.75 11.33
N PRO A 196 -7.51 -11.10 11.47
CA PRO A 196 -8.33 -10.60 12.58
C PRO A 196 -7.72 -10.98 13.93
N LYS A 197 -7.74 -10.05 14.88
CA LYS A 197 -7.25 -10.23 16.25
C LYS A 197 -7.95 -9.23 17.18
N ASP A 198 -7.58 -9.23 18.45
CA ASP A 198 -8.21 -8.39 19.46
C ASP A 198 -8.01 -6.89 19.17
N ALA A 199 -9.04 -6.09 19.47
CA ALA A 199 -9.02 -4.64 19.26
C ALA A 199 -7.89 -3.95 20.07
N SER A 200 -7.55 -4.48 21.25
CA SER A 200 -6.45 -3.96 22.07
C SER A 200 -5.08 -4.06 21.42
N VAL A 201 -4.93 -4.90 20.38
CA VAL A 201 -3.70 -4.99 19.57
C VAL A 201 -3.85 -4.17 18.29
N ILE A 202 -5.05 -4.13 17.71
CA ILE A 202 -5.30 -3.45 16.43
C ILE A 202 -5.30 -1.93 16.61
N GLU A 203 -6.07 -1.38 17.56
CA GLU A 203 -6.26 0.07 17.67
C GLU A 203 -4.95 0.82 17.95
N PRO A 204 -4.08 0.40 18.90
CA PRO A 204 -2.82 1.09 19.14
C PRO A 204 -1.87 1.06 17.94
N ALA A 205 -1.96 0.05 17.07
CA ALA A 205 -1.16 0.00 15.85
C ALA A 205 -1.50 1.16 14.90
N TYR A 206 -2.72 1.71 14.97
CA TYR A 206 -3.15 2.82 14.11
C TYR A 206 -3.33 4.14 14.86
N ASP A 207 -3.23 4.14 16.18
CA ASP A 207 -3.28 5.33 17.04
C ASP A 207 -2.16 5.26 18.08
N ASP A 208 -0.92 5.31 17.59
CA ASP A 208 0.28 5.16 18.42
C ASP A 208 0.47 6.33 19.39
N ALA A 209 1.04 6.03 20.57
CA ALA A 209 1.21 7.02 21.63
C ALA A 209 2.19 8.15 21.25
N GLN A 210 3.05 7.93 20.25
CA GLN A 210 4.00 8.92 19.74
C GLN A 210 3.36 9.89 18.73
N GLY A 211 2.11 9.68 18.32
CA GLY A 211 1.38 10.51 17.37
C GLY A 211 1.95 10.48 15.94
N VAL A 212 2.72 9.47 15.57
CA VAL A 212 3.32 9.37 14.24
C VAL A 212 2.26 9.03 13.20
N THR A 213 1.30 8.16 13.52
CA THR A 213 0.17 7.81 12.65
C THR A 213 -0.81 8.96 12.52
N ALA A 214 -1.02 9.75 13.57
CA ALA A 214 -1.76 11.00 13.49
C ALA A 214 -1.10 12.00 12.52
N ALA A 215 0.22 12.18 12.63
CA ALA A 215 0.98 13.03 11.70
C ALA A 215 0.97 12.49 10.27
N PHE A 216 1.00 11.17 10.08
CA PHE A 216 0.84 10.52 8.78
C PHE A 216 -0.55 10.80 8.19
N ASN A 217 -1.62 10.69 8.98
CA ASN A 217 -2.96 10.96 8.50
C ASN A 217 -3.15 12.45 8.12
N GLN A 218 -2.75 13.36 9.01
CA GLN A 218 -2.83 14.80 8.78
C GLN A 218 -1.94 15.28 7.62
N ASN A 219 -0.92 14.51 7.23
CA ASN A 219 -0.10 14.82 6.05
C ASN A 219 -0.93 14.95 4.77
N LEU A 220 -2.07 14.27 4.68
CA LEU A 220 -2.99 14.44 3.55
C LEU A 220 -3.50 15.88 3.44
N LEU A 221 -3.86 16.50 4.57
CA LEU A 221 -4.29 17.91 4.61
C LEU A 221 -3.12 18.85 4.27
N VAL A 222 -1.91 18.54 4.80
CA VAL A 222 -0.68 19.27 4.44
C VAL A 222 -0.44 19.26 2.93
N ARG A 223 -0.61 18.09 2.30
CA ARG A 223 -0.47 17.93 0.85
C ARG A 223 -1.53 18.73 0.09
N ILE A 224 -2.79 18.67 0.51
CA ILE A 224 -3.87 19.46 -0.10
C ILE A 224 -3.57 20.96 -0.02
N ASN A 225 -3.12 21.46 1.14
CA ASN A 225 -2.73 22.84 1.32
C ASN A 225 -1.62 23.25 0.34
N ARG A 226 -0.56 22.42 0.26
CA ARG A 226 0.61 22.67 -0.58
C ARG A 226 0.30 22.63 -2.08
N GLU A 227 -0.45 21.64 -2.55
CA GLU A 227 -0.57 21.34 -3.99
C GLU A 227 -1.84 21.92 -4.63
N LEU A 228 -2.92 22.06 -3.84
CA LEU A 228 -4.24 22.48 -4.32
C LEU A 228 -4.65 23.86 -3.79
N GLY A 229 -3.74 24.56 -3.11
CA GLY A 229 -4.03 25.86 -2.49
C GLY A 229 -5.08 25.76 -1.39
N GLY A 230 -5.11 24.63 -0.69
CA GLY A 230 -5.91 24.41 0.50
C GLY A 230 -5.51 25.32 1.66
N ASP A 231 -6.44 25.60 2.57
CA ASP A 231 -6.19 26.34 3.81
C ASP A 231 -6.69 25.59 5.06
N PHE A 232 -6.55 24.25 5.08
CA PHE A 232 -6.82 23.45 6.27
C PHE A 232 -5.98 23.95 7.46
N ASP A 233 -6.65 24.29 8.56
CA ASP A 233 -6.04 24.44 9.88
C ASP A 233 -5.87 23.05 10.49
N LEU A 234 -4.63 22.55 10.56
CA LEU A 234 -4.35 21.18 10.99
C LEU A 234 -4.73 20.94 12.45
N ASP A 235 -4.62 21.97 13.30
CA ASP A 235 -4.96 21.89 14.72
C ASP A 235 -6.48 21.76 14.94
N ALA A 236 -7.27 22.08 13.91
CA ALA A 236 -8.72 21.92 13.91
C ALA A 236 -9.17 20.53 13.43
N PHE A 237 -8.25 19.58 13.18
CA PHE A 237 -8.55 18.20 12.82
C PHE A 237 -7.80 17.20 13.70
N VAL A 238 -8.53 16.35 14.42
CA VAL A 238 -7.94 15.29 15.25
C VAL A 238 -7.96 13.96 14.51
N HIS A 239 -6.87 13.20 14.62
CA HIS A 239 -6.80 11.83 14.14
C HIS A 239 -7.62 10.89 15.03
N ARG A 240 -8.32 9.94 14.43
CA ARG A 240 -8.90 8.76 15.10
C ARG A 240 -8.75 7.53 14.21
N ALA A 241 -8.65 6.35 14.81
CA ALA A 241 -8.59 5.08 14.08
C ALA A 241 -9.46 3.99 14.72
N PRO A 242 -10.79 4.18 14.83
CA PRO A 242 -11.68 3.20 15.45
C PRO A 242 -11.62 1.83 14.74
N TRP A 243 -11.69 0.77 15.54
CA TRP A 243 -11.92 -0.59 15.05
C TRP A 243 -13.41 -0.86 14.83
N ASP A 244 -13.80 -1.16 13.60
CA ASP A 244 -15.13 -1.68 13.27
C ASP A 244 -15.09 -3.22 13.25
N ALA A 245 -15.50 -3.83 14.36
CA ALA A 245 -15.55 -5.28 14.50
C ALA A 245 -16.52 -5.97 13.52
N SER A 246 -17.59 -5.28 13.11
CA SER A 246 -18.60 -5.86 12.20
C SER A 246 -18.05 -6.01 10.78
N ARG A 247 -17.26 -5.03 10.33
CA ARG A 247 -16.60 -5.03 9.01
C ARG A 247 -15.18 -5.59 9.07
N ARG A 248 -14.64 -5.81 10.27
CA ARG A 248 -13.26 -6.24 10.53
C ARG A 248 -12.25 -5.29 9.89
N ARG A 249 -12.40 -3.99 10.10
CA ARG A 249 -11.48 -2.98 9.57
C ARG A 249 -11.18 -1.88 10.59
N VAL A 250 -9.99 -1.33 10.52
CA VAL A 250 -9.72 0.01 11.07
C VAL A 250 -10.18 1.05 10.05
N GLU A 251 -10.75 2.14 10.53
CA GLU A 251 -11.09 3.30 9.71
C GLU A 251 -10.28 4.51 10.18
N MET A 252 -9.24 4.89 9.45
CA MET A 252 -8.49 6.10 9.77
C MET A 252 -9.31 7.33 9.39
N GLN A 253 -9.45 8.24 10.34
CA GLN A 253 -10.33 9.39 10.27
C GLN A 253 -9.59 10.67 10.64
N LEU A 254 -9.99 11.76 10.03
CA LEU A 254 -9.71 13.13 10.47
C LEU A 254 -11.04 13.77 10.86
N VAL A 255 -11.14 14.19 12.12
CA VAL A 255 -12.38 14.71 12.71
C VAL A 255 -12.24 16.19 12.97
N SER A 256 -13.13 16.99 12.39
CA SER A 256 -13.16 18.44 12.60
C SER A 256 -13.52 18.75 14.06
N THR A 257 -12.69 19.51 14.78
CA THR A 257 -12.93 19.83 16.19
C THR A 257 -13.88 21.02 16.40
N ARG A 258 -14.22 21.73 15.32
CA ARG A 258 -15.15 22.88 15.31
C ARG A 258 -15.83 23.01 13.96
N ALA A 259 -16.93 23.77 13.91
CA ALA A 259 -17.47 24.20 12.63
C ALA A 259 -16.47 25.13 11.92
N GLN A 260 -16.14 24.83 10.65
CA GLN A 260 -15.16 25.59 9.87
C GLN A 260 -15.41 25.46 8.37
N THR A 261 -14.87 26.39 7.58
CA THR A 261 -14.89 26.31 6.11
C THR A 261 -13.47 26.32 5.60
N VAL A 262 -13.16 25.34 4.75
CA VAL A 262 -11.86 25.21 4.08
C VAL A 262 -12.02 25.53 2.61
N ARG A 263 -11.13 26.32 2.04
CA ARG A 263 -11.04 26.60 0.62
C ARG A 263 -9.97 25.72 -0.01
N ILE A 264 -10.32 25.01 -1.08
CA ILE A 264 -9.43 24.10 -1.82
C ILE A 264 -9.70 24.27 -3.30
N ALA A 265 -8.67 24.49 -4.11
CA ALA A 265 -8.80 24.69 -5.56
C ALA A 265 -9.91 25.71 -5.94
N GLY A 266 -10.02 26.81 -5.17
CA GLY A 266 -11.02 27.86 -5.36
C GLY A 266 -12.45 27.50 -4.92
N ARG A 267 -12.70 26.28 -4.41
CA ARG A 267 -14.01 25.83 -3.90
C ARG A 267 -14.04 25.90 -2.38
N ARG A 268 -15.23 26.05 -1.79
CA ARG A 268 -15.43 26.06 -0.33
C ARG A 268 -16.10 24.78 0.14
N PHE A 269 -15.58 24.21 1.23
CA PHE A 269 -16.12 23.03 1.89
C PHE A 269 -16.39 23.37 3.35
N ALA A 270 -17.66 23.36 3.74
CA ALA A 270 -18.07 23.54 5.14
C ALA A 270 -17.99 22.20 5.89
N PHE A 271 -17.41 22.25 7.09
CA PHE A 271 -17.34 21.16 8.04
C PHE A 271 -18.11 21.58 9.28
N GLU A 272 -19.00 20.71 9.76
CA GLU A 272 -19.56 20.82 11.10
C GLU A 272 -18.53 20.36 12.15
N GLN A 273 -18.77 20.72 13.41
CA GLN A 273 -18.05 20.09 14.51
C GLN A 273 -18.31 18.58 14.51
N ASP A 274 -17.27 17.80 14.82
CA ASP A 274 -17.25 16.34 14.82
C ASP A 274 -17.48 15.69 13.43
N GLU A 275 -17.49 16.49 12.35
CA GLU A 275 -17.59 15.95 11.00
C GLU A 275 -16.33 15.18 10.60
N VAL A 276 -16.53 13.95 10.13
CA VAL A 276 -15.47 12.98 9.81
C VAL A 276 -15.11 13.06 8.33
N ILE A 277 -13.80 13.03 8.06
CA ILE A 277 -13.21 12.65 6.78
C ILE A 277 -12.58 11.27 6.95
N VAL A 278 -13.11 10.27 6.26
CA VAL A 278 -12.44 8.96 6.18
C VAL A 278 -11.25 9.06 5.24
N THR A 279 -10.12 8.48 5.64
CA THR A 279 -8.83 8.65 4.93
C THR A 279 -8.21 7.33 4.51
N GLU A 280 -8.49 6.24 5.24
CA GLU A 280 -8.04 4.91 4.90
C GLU A 280 -8.95 3.87 5.58
N HIS A 281 -9.24 2.78 4.87
CA HIS A 281 -9.75 1.56 5.48
C HIS A 281 -8.58 0.58 5.60
N CYS A 282 -8.54 -0.21 6.65
CA CYS A 282 -7.53 -1.27 6.83
C CYS A 282 -8.22 -2.55 7.28
N TYR A 283 -8.73 -3.30 6.30
CA TYR A 283 -9.39 -4.59 6.51
C TYR A 283 -8.43 -5.65 7.04
N LYS A 284 -8.97 -6.51 7.91
CA LYS A 284 -8.33 -7.71 8.42
C LYS A 284 -9.07 -8.91 7.89
N HIS A 285 -8.37 -9.77 7.15
CA HIS A 285 -9.00 -10.90 6.47
C HIS A 285 -8.58 -12.22 7.10
N GLY A 286 -9.55 -13.06 7.45
CA GLY A 286 -9.26 -14.44 7.82
C GLY A 286 -8.68 -15.21 6.63
N ILE A 287 -7.94 -16.29 6.90
CA ILE A 287 -7.29 -17.10 5.85
C ILE A 287 -8.30 -17.60 4.81
N GLU A 288 -9.42 -18.17 5.25
CA GLU A 288 -10.42 -18.73 4.33
C GLU A 288 -11.17 -17.65 3.55
N ASP A 289 -11.50 -16.53 4.20
CA ASP A 289 -12.14 -15.38 3.56
C ASP A 289 -11.24 -14.80 2.47
N PHE A 290 -9.95 -14.63 2.76
CA PHE A 290 -8.98 -14.15 1.79
C PHE A 290 -8.78 -15.13 0.63
N ARG A 291 -8.70 -16.44 0.91
CA ARG A 291 -8.63 -17.48 -0.13
C ARG A 291 -9.89 -17.50 -1.00
N ALA A 292 -11.06 -17.20 -0.46
CA ALA A 292 -12.29 -17.07 -1.25
C ALA A 292 -12.23 -15.86 -2.21
N MET A 293 -11.74 -14.71 -1.75
CA MET A 293 -11.51 -13.55 -2.61
C MET A 293 -10.48 -13.84 -3.72
N ALA A 294 -9.38 -14.52 -3.40
CA ALA A 294 -8.39 -14.94 -4.38
C ALA A 294 -8.99 -15.86 -5.45
N ARG A 295 -9.80 -16.85 -5.06
CA ARG A 295 -10.51 -17.72 -6.01
C ARG A 295 -11.49 -16.94 -6.90
N ALA A 296 -12.22 -15.98 -6.34
CA ALA A 296 -13.11 -15.11 -7.11
C ALA A 296 -12.35 -14.28 -8.16
N ALA A 297 -11.09 -13.94 -7.88
CA ALA A 297 -10.17 -13.27 -8.81
C ALA A 297 -9.49 -14.24 -9.81
N GLY A 298 -9.86 -15.52 -9.82
CA GLY A 298 -9.29 -16.54 -10.70
C GLY A 298 -7.92 -17.07 -10.27
N LEU A 299 -7.47 -16.79 -9.05
CA LEU A 299 -6.21 -17.30 -8.51
C LEU A 299 -6.41 -18.68 -7.85
N GLY A 300 -5.50 -19.60 -8.14
CA GLY A 300 -5.40 -20.92 -7.53
C GLY A 300 -4.84 -20.88 -6.12
N GLY A 301 -5.01 -21.97 -5.37
CA GLY A 301 -4.52 -22.09 -4.01
C GLY A 301 -3.12 -22.71 -3.93
N GLY A 302 -2.27 -22.14 -3.08
CA GLY A 302 -0.99 -22.74 -2.69
C GLY A 302 -0.79 -22.76 -1.17
N PRO A 303 0.47 -22.87 -0.71
CA PRO A 303 0.83 -22.73 0.69
C PRO A 303 0.35 -21.42 1.31
N VAL A 304 0.07 -21.47 2.62
CA VAL A 304 -0.13 -20.29 3.45
C VAL A 304 0.78 -20.45 4.65
N TRP A 305 1.54 -19.41 4.94
CA TRP A 305 2.39 -19.34 6.12
C TRP A 305 1.80 -18.33 7.08
N THR A 306 1.89 -18.59 8.39
CA THR A 306 1.41 -17.69 9.44
C THR A 306 2.49 -17.53 10.49
N ASP A 307 2.57 -16.35 11.12
CA ASP A 307 3.44 -16.22 12.29
C ASP A 307 2.88 -17.06 13.47
N PRO A 308 3.70 -17.42 14.47
CA PRO A 308 3.28 -18.28 15.57
C PRO A 308 2.08 -17.74 16.37
N GLU A 309 1.89 -16.43 16.38
CA GLU A 309 0.78 -15.75 17.06
C GLU A 309 -0.45 -15.56 16.16
N ALA A 310 -0.43 -16.09 14.92
CA ALA A 310 -1.49 -15.94 13.92
C ALA A 310 -1.96 -14.49 13.72
N ARG A 311 -1.02 -13.55 13.78
CA ARG A 311 -1.26 -12.12 13.54
C ARG A 311 -1.25 -11.79 12.06
N VAL A 312 -0.39 -12.44 11.29
CA VAL A 312 -0.22 -12.18 9.86
C VAL A 312 -0.10 -13.49 9.09
N SER A 313 -0.51 -13.47 7.83
CA SER A 313 -0.32 -14.57 6.90
C SER A 313 0.35 -14.12 5.61
N LEU A 314 1.09 -15.04 4.99
CA LEU A 314 1.63 -14.90 3.66
C LEU A 314 1.01 -15.97 2.77
N HIS A 315 0.30 -15.54 1.73
CA HIS A 315 -0.45 -16.41 0.84
C HIS A 315 0.31 -16.60 -0.46
N TRP A 316 0.55 -17.86 -0.84
CA TRP A 316 0.94 -18.23 -2.20
C TRP A 316 -0.31 -18.52 -3.03
N LEU A 317 -0.43 -17.88 -4.18
CA LEU A 317 -1.55 -18.00 -5.09
C LEU A 317 -1.05 -18.23 -6.52
N ASP A 318 -1.56 -19.25 -7.21
CA ASP A 318 -1.15 -19.59 -8.58
C ASP A 318 -1.99 -18.81 -9.61
N ALA A 319 -1.34 -18.27 -10.65
CA ALA A 319 -1.97 -17.40 -11.66
C ALA A 319 -2.30 -18.06 -13.01
#